data_AF-A0A2E8XFM2-F1
#
_entry.id   AF-A0A2E8XFM2-F1
#
_cell.length_a   1.000
_cell.length_b   1.000
_cell.length_c   1.000
_cell.angle_alpha   90.00
_cell.angle_beta   90.00
_cell.angle_gamma   90.00
#
_symmetry.space_group_name_H-M   'P 1'
#
loop_
_entity.id
_entity.type
_entity.pdbx_description
1 polymer ?
#
loop_
_entity_poly.entity_id
_entity_poly.type
_entity_poly.pdbx_seq_one_letter_code
_entity_poly.pdbx_strand_id
1 'polypeptide(L)'
;MDNKERVEIEAATFRRLLSHLDSRKDVQNIDLMNLASFCRNCLSKWYSAEAENRGHEVGYDVAREIVYGMPYSEWKAKYQQEATQAQLDKFNQQSN
;
A
#
# COMPACT_ATOMS: atom_id res chain seq x y z
N MET A 1 -0.22 15.25 -25.06
CA MET A 1 -0.53 14.00 -24.36
C MET A 1 -2.01 13.73 -24.52
N ASP A 2 -2.37 12.63 -25.16
CA ASP A 2 -3.77 12.20 -25.21
C ASP A 2 -4.19 11.50 -23.91
N ASN A 3 -5.49 11.19 -23.78
CA ASN A 3 -6.01 10.56 -22.57
C ASN A 3 -5.46 9.15 -22.34
N LYS A 4 -5.15 8.39 -23.41
CA LYS A 4 -4.62 7.04 -23.29
C LYS A 4 -3.18 7.07 -22.78
N GLU A 5 -2.36 7.94 -23.37
CA GLU A 5 -0.97 8.15 -22.96
C GLU A 5 -0.89 8.63 -21.50
N ARG A 6 -1.81 9.53 -21.07
CA ARG A 6 -1.89 9.94 -19.66
C ARG A 6 -2.13 8.77 -18.72
N VAL A 7 -3.11 7.92 -19.03
CA VAL A 7 -3.46 6.75 -18.21
C VAL A 7 -2.29 5.75 -18.14
N GLU A 8 -1.58 5.54 -19.25
CA GLU A 8 -0.41 4.66 -19.30
C GLU A 8 0.74 5.17 -18.42
N ILE A 9 0.98 6.49 -18.42
CA ILE A 9 1.97 7.16 -17.57
C ILE A 9 1.58 7.09 -16.08
N GLU A 10 0.31 7.34 -15.74
CA GLU A 10 -0.19 7.23 -14.36
C GLU A 10 -0.04 5.80 -13.84
N ALA A 11 -0.40 4.80 -14.65
CA ALA A 11 -0.23 3.40 -14.31
C ALA A 11 1.26 3.01 -14.17
N ALA A 12 2.14 3.50 -15.04
CA ALA A 12 3.59 3.29 -14.93
C ALA A 12 4.17 3.93 -13.67
N THR A 13 3.68 5.11 -13.30
CA THR A 13 4.07 5.82 -12.08
C THR A 13 3.64 5.05 -10.84
N PHE A 14 2.41 4.52 -10.81
CA PHE A 14 1.94 3.66 -9.72
C PHE A 14 2.78 2.39 -9.58
N ARG A 15 3.09 1.70 -10.68
CA ARG A 15 3.99 0.54 -10.66
C ARG A 15 5.38 0.89 -10.12
N ARG A 16 5.91 2.07 -10.46
CA ARG A 16 7.18 2.57 -9.93
C ARG A 16 7.11 2.84 -8.42
N LEU A 17 6.00 3.38 -7.91
CA LEU A 17 5.78 3.54 -6.48
C LEU A 17 5.76 2.19 -5.76
N LEU A 18 5.06 1.19 -6.29
CA LEU A 18 5.04 -0.16 -5.72
C LEU A 18 6.45 -0.76 -5.67
N SER A 19 7.20 -0.68 -6.77
CA SER A 19 8.58 -1.14 -6.82
C SER A 19 9.48 -0.39 -5.83
N HIS A 20 9.30 0.92 -5.66
CA HIS A 20 10.04 1.69 -4.66
C HIS A 20 9.73 1.22 -3.23
N LEU A 21 8.44 1.05 -2.89
CA LEU A 21 8.01 0.56 -1.58
C LEU A 21 8.46 -0.88 -1.30
N ASP A 22 8.57 -1.72 -2.35
CA ASP A 22 9.12 -3.07 -2.24
C ASP A 22 10.64 -3.06 -2.06
N SER A 23 11.38 -2.12 -2.69
CA SER A 23 12.81 -1.96 -2.44
C SER A 23 13.11 -1.43 -1.02
N ARG A 24 12.12 -0.84 -0.36
CA ARG A 24 12.20 -0.21 0.96
C ARG A 24 11.35 -0.95 2.01
N LYS A 25 11.61 -2.24 2.18
CA LYS A 25 10.93 -3.09 3.18
C LYS A 25 11.22 -2.66 4.62
N ASP A 26 12.28 -1.88 4.83
CA ASP A 26 12.61 -1.20 6.09
C ASP A 26 11.54 -0.16 6.49
N VAL A 27 10.90 0.49 5.51
CA VAL A 27 9.86 1.49 5.78
C VAL A 27 8.58 0.80 6.24
N GLN A 28 8.28 0.83 7.54
CA GLN A 28 7.11 0.19 8.10
C GLN A 28 5.82 0.95 7.77
N ASN A 29 4.70 0.23 7.66
CA ASN A 29 3.40 0.85 7.39
C ASN A 29 2.98 1.82 8.49
N ILE A 30 3.32 1.56 9.76
CA ILE A 30 2.98 2.46 10.86
C ILE A 30 3.67 3.82 10.73
N ASP A 31 4.91 3.85 10.23
CA ASP A 31 5.63 5.09 9.99
C ASP A 31 5.01 5.89 8.86
N LEU A 32 4.62 5.21 7.77
CA LEU A 32 3.90 5.84 6.67
C LEU A 32 2.55 6.39 7.12
N MET A 33 1.80 5.65 7.95
CA MET A 33 0.55 6.14 8.52
C MET A 33 0.79 7.38 9.39
N ASN A 34 1.76 7.32 10.30
CA ASN A 34 2.09 8.41 11.21
C ASN A 34 2.63 9.67 10.51
N LEU A 35 3.21 9.54 9.33
CA LEU A 35 3.80 10.66 8.59
C LEU A 35 2.86 11.22 7.52
N ALA A 36 2.23 10.33 6.75
CA ALA A 36 1.54 10.67 5.51
C ALA A 36 0.08 10.22 5.48
N SER A 37 -0.43 9.61 6.56
CA SER A 37 -1.82 9.13 6.65
C SER A 37 -2.23 8.10 5.59
N PHE A 38 -1.26 7.46 4.92
CA PHE A 38 -1.48 6.31 4.06
C PHE A 38 -0.32 5.32 4.16
N CYS A 39 -0.55 4.07 3.81
CA CYS A 39 0.50 3.05 3.72
C CYS A 39 0.19 2.03 2.61
N ARG A 40 0.98 0.96 2.50
CA ARG A 40 0.76 -0.12 1.50
C ARG A 40 -0.65 -0.74 1.61
N ASN A 41 -1.16 -0.89 2.83
CA ASN A 41 -2.52 -1.40 3.04
C ASN A 41 -3.60 -0.46 2.50
N CYS A 42 -3.37 0.86 2.50
CA CYS A 42 -4.28 1.82 1.88
C CYS A 42 -4.27 1.68 0.35
N LEU A 43 -3.08 1.54 -0.26
CA LEU A 43 -2.96 1.27 -1.70
C LEU A 43 -3.72 0.00 -2.11
N SER A 44 -3.66 -1.04 -1.26
CA SER A 44 -4.38 -2.31 -1.50
C SER A 44 -5.91 -2.11 -1.42
N LYS A 45 -6.39 -1.31 -0.45
CA LYS A 45 -7.82 -0.97 -0.34
C LYS A 45 -8.29 -0.16 -1.55
N TRP A 46 -7.51 0.82 -1.99
CA TRP A 46 -7.85 1.63 -3.17
C TRP A 46 -7.87 0.79 -4.44
N TYR A 47 -6.91 -0.11 -4.64
CA TYR A 47 -6.89 -1.01 -5.79
C TYR A 47 -8.14 -1.90 -5.83
N SER A 48 -8.50 -2.51 -4.70
CA SER A 48 -9.70 -3.35 -4.57
C SER A 48 -10.98 -2.55 -4.85
N ALA A 49 -11.13 -1.36 -4.26
CA ALA A 49 -12.28 -0.49 -4.48
C ALA A 49 -12.40 0.00 -5.94
N GLU A 50 -11.29 0.40 -6.57
CA GLU A 50 -11.31 0.84 -7.97
C GLU A 50 -11.62 -0.31 -8.93
N ALA A 51 -11.21 -1.55 -8.60
CA ALA A 51 -11.61 -2.74 -9.36
C ALA A 51 -13.12 -3.00 -9.22
N GLU A 52 -13.65 -2.97 -8.01
CA GLU A 52 -15.08 -3.15 -7.73
C GLU A 52 -15.93 -2.10 -8.47
N ASN A 53 -15.52 -0.82 -8.43
CA ASN A 53 -16.17 0.28 -9.16
C ASN A 53 -16.22 0.05 -10.68
N ARG A 54 -15.38 -0.83 -11.23
CA ARG A 54 -15.32 -1.21 -12.65
C ARG A 54 -15.92 -2.58 -12.94
N GLY A 55 -16.58 -3.19 -11.95
CA GLY A 55 -17.21 -4.50 -12.09
C GLY A 55 -16.22 -5.68 -12.04
N HIS A 56 -15.03 -5.48 -11.49
CA HIS A 56 -14.03 -6.53 -11.27
C HIS A 56 -13.98 -6.94 -9.81
N GLU A 57 -14.10 -8.24 -9.53
CA GLU A 57 -13.96 -8.77 -8.18
C GLU A 57 -12.48 -8.99 -7.84
N VAL A 58 -11.87 -8.00 -7.18
CA VAL A 58 -10.51 -8.12 -6.63
C VAL A 58 -10.60 -8.04 -5.11
N GLY A 59 -10.53 -9.21 -4.47
CA GLY A 59 -10.52 -9.31 -3.00
C GLY A 59 -9.31 -8.64 -2.37
N TYR A 60 -9.43 -8.24 -1.10
CA TYR A 60 -8.39 -7.50 -0.39
C TYR A 60 -7.05 -8.25 -0.31
N ASP A 61 -7.09 -9.58 -0.16
CA ASP A 61 -5.88 -10.41 -0.10
C ASP A 61 -5.12 -10.41 -1.42
N VAL A 62 -5.83 -10.50 -2.53
CA VAL A 62 -5.28 -10.39 -3.89
C VAL A 62 -4.70 -8.99 -4.13
N ALA A 63 -5.41 -7.94 -3.72
CA ALA A 63 -4.93 -6.58 -3.84
C ALA A 63 -3.63 -6.35 -3.02
N ARG A 64 -3.52 -6.95 -1.83
CA ARG A 64 -2.27 -6.94 -1.07
C ARG A 64 -1.17 -7.68 -1.81
N GLU A 65 -1.42 -8.86 -2.37
CA GLU A 65 -0.40 -9.57 -3.14
C GLU A 65 0.15 -8.73 -4.31
N ILE A 66 -0.72 -8.01 -5.01
CA ILE A 66 -0.34 -7.07 -6.08
C ILE A 66 0.55 -5.93 -5.53
N VAL A 67 0.19 -5.35 -4.38
CA VAL A 67 0.92 -4.22 -3.79
C VAL A 67 2.24 -4.63 -3.12
N TYR A 68 2.29 -5.80 -2.49
CA TYR A 68 3.45 -6.31 -1.75
C TYR A 68 4.37 -7.21 -2.59
N GLY A 69 3.94 -7.62 -3.80
CA GLY A 69 4.68 -8.51 -4.69
C GLY A 69 4.77 -9.96 -4.22
N MET A 70 4.09 -10.31 -3.12
CA MET A 70 3.99 -11.66 -2.54
C MET A 70 2.81 -11.72 -1.57
N PRO A 71 2.37 -12.92 -1.12
CA PRO A 71 1.32 -13.03 -0.11
C PRO A 71 1.63 -12.19 1.13
N TYR A 72 0.65 -11.41 1.60
CA TYR A 72 0.87 -10.49 2.74
C TYR A 72 1.28 -11.22 4.02
N SER A 73 0.79 -12.45 4.24
CA SER A 73 1.21 -13.29 5.36
C SER A 73 2.70 -13.59 5.33
N GLU A 74 3.26 -13.91 4.15
CA GLU A 74 4.70 -14.11 3.98
C GLU A 74 5.49 -12.82 4.15
N TRP A 75 5.01 -11.72 3.57
CA TRP A 75 5.66 -10.42 3.72
C TRP A 75 5.72 -10.00 5.20
N LYS A 76 4.60 -10.17 5.92
CA LYS A 76 4.51 -9.90 7.36
C LYS A 76 5.50 -10.74 8.15
N ALA A 77 5.59 -12.04 7.88
CA ALA A 77 6.51 -12.93 8.57
C ALA A 77 7.99 -12.59 8.30
N LYS A 78 8.33 -12.13 7.09
CA LYS A 78 9.71 -11.85 6.68
C LYS A 78 10.19 -10.45 7.05
N TYR A 79 9.31 -9.44 7.03
CA TYR A 79 9.72 -8.04 7.01
C TYR A 79 8.97 -7.11 7.98
N GLN A 80 7.79 -7.50 8.47
CA GLN A 80 7.06 -6.63 9.39
C GLN A 80 7.66 -6.71 10.79
N GLN A 81 7.97 -5.56 11.36
CA GLN A 81 8.47 -5.43 12.72
C GLN A 81 7.31 -5.06 13.65
N GLU A 82 7.44 -5.44 14.92
CA GLU A 82 6.53 -4.96 15.96
C GLU A 82 6.67 -3.45 16.10
N ALA A 83 5.53 -2.76 16.18
CA ALA A 83 5.52 -1.33 16.40
C ALA A 83 6.02 -1.01 17.81
N THR A 84 6.93 -0.05 17.90
CA THR A 84 7.36 0.50 19.18
C THR A 84 6.23 1.28 19.85
N GLN A 85 6.29 1.42 21.18
CA GLN A 85 5.30 2.21 21.92
C GLN A 85 5.18 3.64 21.38
N ALA A 86 6.30 4.29 21.05
CA ALA A 86 6.29 5.64 20.50
C ALA A 86 5.56 5.74 19.14
N GLN A 87 5.70 4.73 18.27
CA GLN A 87 4.97 4.68 17.01
C GLN A 87 3.46 4.47 17.23
N LEU A 88 3.09 3.62 18.20
CA LEU A 88 1.69 3.39 18.58
C LEU A 88 1.05 4.66 19.18
N ASP A 89 1.75 5.34 20.08
CA ASP A 89 1.26 6.57 20.71
C ASP A 89 1.00 7.65 19.68
N LYS A 90 1.94 7.85 18.74
CA LYS A 90 1.77 8.80 17.64
C LYS A 90 0.58 8.45 16.75
N PHE A 91 0.39 7.16 16.45
CA PHE A 91 -0.74 6.69 15.64
C PHE A 91 -2.09 6.94 16.34
N ASN A 92 -2.15 6.66 17.64
CA ASN A 92 -3.35 6.85 18.45
C ASN A 92 -3.69 8.33 18.63
N GLN A 93 -2.70 9.21 18.74
CA GLN A 93 -2.92 10.66 18.82
C GLN A 93 -3.53 11.26 17.56
N GLN A 94 -3.17 10.73 16.37
CA GLN A 94 -3.70 11.22 15.09
C GLN A 94 -5.09 10.68 14.76
N SER A 95 -5.53 9.62 15.45
CA SER A 95 -6.82 8.96 15.21
C SER A 95 -7.96 9.55 16.05
N ASN A 96 -7.67 10.55 16.89
CA ASN A 96 -8.62 11.31 17.71
C ASN A 96 -8.86 12.70 17.13
#